data_AF-D9WWE5-F1
#
_entry.id   AF-D9WWE5-F1
#
_cell.length_a   1.000
_cell.length_b   1.000
_cell.length_c   1.000
_cell.angle_alpha   90.00
_cell.angle_beta   90.00
_cell.angle_gamma   90.00
#
_symmetry.space_group_name_H-M   'P 1'
#
loop_
_entity.id
_entity.type
_entity.pdbx_description
1 polymer ?
#
loop_
_entity_poly.entity_id
_entity_poly.type
_entity_poly.pdbx_seq_one_letter_code
_entity_poly.pdbx_strand_id
1 'polypeptide(L)'
;MPDPADPAGRQGLGRICELDRPETLGEFTERAAARLPATAQGIRASGDPDRTIRTVAVCGGSGDGLFAEARAAGVDAYLTADLRHHPASEAREHSDLALVDAAHWATEWPWTELAAAQLDEISDRHGWDLRTHVSRKVTDPWTAHAAAAAPFRAFAPDPASASPA
;
A
#
# COMPACT_ATOMS: atom_id res chain seq x y z
N MET A 1 -12.79 -7.40 -0.22
CA MET A 1 -13.31 -8.74 -0.50
C MET A 1 -14.14 -9.25 0.65
N PRO A 2 -15.47 -9.27 0.51
CA PRO A 2 -16.36 -9.82 1.53
C PRO A 2 -16.01 -11.27 1.85
N ASP A 3 -16.13 -11.65 3.12
CA ASP A 3 -16.04 -13.04 3.55
C ASP A 3 -17.31 -13.80 3.10
N PRO A 4 -17.21 -14.86 2.28
CA PRO A 4 -18.38 -15.63 1.84
C PRO A 4 -19.13 -16.30 3.00
N ALA A 5 -18.50 -16.48 4.17
CA ALA A 5 -19.13 -17.01 5.37
C ALA A 5 -19.90 -15.97 6.19
N ASP A 6 -19.82 -14.67 5.84
CA ASP A 6 -20.58 -13.60 6.49
C ASP A 6 -21.59 -12.97 5.50
N PRO A 7 -22.84 -13.47 5.46
CA PRO A 7 -23.87 -12.98 4.53
C PRO A 7 -24.22 -11.50 4.70
N ALA A 8 -23.89 -10.92 5.86
CA ALA A 8 -24.10 -9.51 6.13
C ALA A 8 -22.97 -8.61 5.57
N GLY A 9 -21.89 -9.20 5.04
CA GLY A 9 -20.78 -8.48 4.42
C GLY A 9 -20.00 -7.58 5.38
N ARG A 10 -20.03 -7.86 6.69
CA ARG A 10 -19.30 -7.08 7.70
C ARG A 10 -17.83 -7.49 7.79
N GLN A 11 -17.52 -8.71 7.36
CA GLN A 11 -16.19 -9.28 7.34
C GLN A 11 -15.64 -9.39 5.93
N GLY A 12 -14.32 -9.30 5.82
CA GLY A 12 -13.63 -9.32 4.55
C GLY A 12 -12.29 -8.60 4.55
N LEU A 13 -11.50 -8.87 3.52
CA LEU A 13 -10.20 -8.25 3.28
C LEU A 13 -10.36 -6.83 2.72
N GLY A 14 -9.50 -5.93 3.20
CA GLY A 14 -9.39 -4.56 2.75
C GLY A 14 -10.58 -3.65 3.11
N ARG A 15 -10.39 -2.35 2.93
CA ARG A 15 -11.41 -1.31 3.15
C ARG A 15 -11.38 -0.30 2.02
N ILE A 16 -12.52 0.33 1.74
CA ILE A 16 -12.61 1.44 0.80
C ILE A 16 -12.99 2.67 1.61
N CYS A 17 -12.27 3.77 1.36
CA CYS A 17 -12.47 5.03 2.04
C CYS A 17 -12.51 6.16 1.00
N GLU A 18 -13.35 7.15 1.23
CA GLU A 18 -13.27 8.43 0.54
C GLU A 18 -12.38 9.37 1.36
N LEU A 19 -11.53 10.14 0.68
CA LEU A 19 -10.68 11.14 1.31
C LEU A 19 -11.51 12.37 1.72
N ASP A 20 -11.23 12.93 2.91
CA ASP A 20 -11.90 14.15 3.40
C ASP A 20 -11.84 15.31 2.39
N ARG A 21 -10.73 15.38 1.65
CA ARG A 21 -10.53 16.26 0.51
C ARG A 21 -9.80 15.48 -0.59
N PRO A 22 -10.08 15.78 -1.87
CA PRO A 22 -9.27 15.24 -2.96
C PRO A 22 -7.82 15.68 -2.83
N GLU A 23 -6.90 14.79 -3.16
CA GLU A 23 -5.44 15.00 -3.13
C GLU A 23 -4.86 14.48 -4.45
N THR A 24 -3.67 14.92 -4.85
CA THR A 24 -2.94 14.25 -5.93
C THR A 24 -2.39 12.90 -5.46
N LEU A 25 -2.06 12.01 -6.39
CA LEU A 25 -1.40 10.75 -6.04
C LEU A 25 -0.07 10.99 -5.31
N GLY A 26 0.70 12.01 -5.71
CA GLY A 26 1.92 12.43 -5.03
C GLY A 26 1.67 12.83 -3.57
N GLU A 27 0.72 13.73 -3.34
CA GLU A 27 0.33 14.17 -1.98
C GLU A 27 -0.14 12.99 -1.11
N PHE A 28 -0.94 12.08 -1.68
CA PHE A 28 -1.38 10.88 -0.97
C PHE A 28 -0.21 9.95 -0.62
N THR A 29 0.77 9.81 -1.52
CA THR A 29 1.97 8.99 -1.30
C THR A 29 2.81 9.56 -0.16
N GLU A 30 2.99 10.88 -0.12
CA GLU A 30 3.67 11.57 0.98
C GLU A 30 2.90 11.42 2.30
N ARG A 31 1.57 11.53 2.26
CA ARG A 31 0.72 11.32 3.44
C ARG A 31 0.84 9.89 3.96
N ALA A 32 0.83 8.89 3.09
CA ALA A 32 1.05 7.50 3.47
C ALA A 32 2.42 7.33 4.14
N ALA A 33 3.47 7.94 3.61
CA ALA A 33 4.82 7.90 4.19
C ALA A 33 4.89 8.58 5.56
N ALA A 34 4.11 9.64 5.79
CA ALA A 34 4.06 10.34 7.07
C ALA A 34 3.18 9.64 8.13
N ARG A 35 2.24 8.78 7.71
CA ARG A 35 1.25 8.15 8.62
C ARG A 35 1.54 6.69 8.93
N LEU A 36 2.19 5.97 8.02
CA LEU A 36 2.61 4.60 8.26
C LEU A 36 3.93 4.58 9.05
N PRO A 37 4.16 3.51 9.85
CA PRO A 37 5.44 3.31 10.50
C PRO A 37 6.60 3.38 9.51
N ALA A 38 7.66 4.12 9.87
CA ALA A 38 8.82 4.28 9.02
C ALA A 38 9.58 2.95 8.87
N THR A 39 9.92 2.60 7.63
CA THR A 39 10.75 1.44 7.26
C THR A 39 11.80 1.85 6.24
N ALA A 40 12.77 0.98 5.98
CA ALA A 40 13.80 1.27 4.98
C ALA A 40 13.20 1.45 3.57
N GLN A 41 12.16 0.68 3.21
CA GLN A 41 11.55 0.70 1.87
C GLN A 41 10.95 2.07 1.48
N GLY A 42 10.40 2.80 2.45
CA GLY A 42 9.56 3.96 2.16
C GLY A 42 8.24 3.58 1.47
N ILE A 43 7.63 4.53 0.77
CA ILE A 43 6.40 4.32 0.00
C ILE A 43 6.69 4.57 -1.48
N ARG A 44 6.23 3.65 -2.33
CA ARG A 44 6.33 3.74 -3.78
C ARG A 44 4.93 3.89 -4.37
N ALA A 45 4.80 4.67 -5.44
CA ALA A 45 3.54 4.79 -6.16
C ALA A 45 3.72 4.50 -7.64
N SER A 46 2.69 3.93 -8.26
CA SER A 46 2.59 3.69 -9.70
C SER A 46 1.34 4.37 -10.23
N GLY A 47 1.56 5.39 -11.04
CA GLY A 47 0.52 6.24 -11.62
C GLY A 47 1.05 7.64 -11.92
N ASP A 48 0.18 8.46 -12.51
CA ASP A 48 0.46 9.89 -12.68
C ASP A 48 0.45 10.57 -11.31
N PRO A 49 1.58 11.12 -10.82
CA PRO A 49 1.65 11.78 -9.52
C PRO A 49 0.71 12.98 -9.39
N ASP A 50 0.36 13.63 -10.50
CA ASP A 50 -0.48 14.83 -10.51
C ASP A 50 -1.98 14.49 -10.64
N ARG A 51 -2.33 13.23 -10.91
CA ARG A 51 -3.72 12.78 -10.99
C ARG A 51 -4.39 12.96 -9.62
N THR A 52 -5.53 13.66 -9.62
CA THR A 52 -6.39 13.78 -8.45
C THR A 52 -7.04 12.43 -8.11
N ILE A 53 -6.97 12.05 -6.84
CA ILE A 53 -7.62 10.86 -6.28
C ILE A 53 -8.62 11.26 -5.18
N ARG A 54 -9.67 10.46 -5.00
CA ARG A 54 -10.75 10.67 -4.03
C ARG A 54 -11.09 9.42 -3.26
N THR A 55 -11.20 8.30 -3.97
CA THR A 55 -11.58 7.02 -3.37
C THR A 55 -10.38 6.10 -3.34
N VAL A 56 -10.05 5.58 -2.17
CA VAL A 56 -8.88 4.72 -1.96
C VAL A 56 -9.32 3.39 -1.38
N ALA A 57 -8.89 2.29 -2.01
CA ALA A 57 -8.90 0.99 -1.36
C ALA A 57 -7.60 0.77 -0.58
N VAL A 58 -7.67 0.14 0.58
CA VAL A 58 -6.51 -0.26 1.38
C VAL A 58 -6.60 -1.74 1.71
N CYS A 59 -5.48 -2.45 1.67
CA CYS A 59 -5.36 -3.81 2.18
C CYS A 59 -3.95 -4.02 2.73
N GLY A 60 -3.83 -4.29 4.03
CA GLY A 60 -2.54 -4.64 4.63
C GLY A 60 -2.01 -5.96 4.08
N GLY A 61 -0.68 -6.09 4.14
CA GLY A 61 0.04 -7.26 3.63
C GLY A 61 0.07 -7.33 2.10
N SER A 62 0.29 -8.53 1.56
CA SER A 62 0.41 -8.77 0.12
C SER A 62 -0.96 -8.77 -0.56
N GLY A 63 -1.30 -7.66 -1.23
CA GLY A 63 -2.61 -7.45 -1.86
C GLY A 63 -2.62 -7.49 -3.39
N ASP A 64 -1.53 -7.92 -4.04
CA ASP A 64 -1.46 -7.91 -5.52
C ASP A 64 -2.52 -8.82 -6.19
N GLY A 65 -3.02 -9.83 -5.48
CA GLY A 65 -4.13 -10.68 -5.91
C GLY A 65 -5.50 -9.98 -5.92
N LEU A 66 -5.63 -8.76 -5.39
CA LEU A 66 -6.90 -8.04 -5.23
C LEU A 66 -7.09 -6.89 -6.23
N PHE A 67 -6.22 -6.79 -7.25
CA PHE A 67 -6.29 -5.70 -8.23
C PHE A 67 -7.58 -5.71 -9.06
N ALA A 68 -8.10 -6.89 -9.40
CA ALA A 68 -9.34 -7.00 -10.16
C ALA A 68 -10.52 -6.41 -9.37
N GLU A 69 -10.53 -6.63 -8.06
CA GLU A 69 -11.61 -6.21 -7.18
C GLU A 69 -11.47 -4.75 -6.75
N ALA A 70 -10.24 -4.25 -6.56
CA ALA A 70 -9.98 -2.83 -6.42
C ALA A 70 -10.48 -2.06 -7.66
N ARG A 71 -10.16 -2.56 -8.86
CA ARG A 71 -10.64 -1.98 -10.12
C ARG A 71 -12.17 -2.06 -10.25
N ALA A 72 -12.77 -3.21 -9.94
CA ALA A 72 -14.22 -3.39 -10.02
C ALA A 72 -14.96 -2.48 -9.03
N ALA A 73 -14.34 -2.14 -7.90
CA ALA A 73 -14.87 -1.19 -6.93
C ALA A 73 -14.79 0.29 -7.39
N GLY A 74 -14.11 0.58 -8.50
CA GLY A 74 -14.03 1.93 -9.08
C GLY A 74 -13.23 2.92 -8.23
N VAL A 75 -12.27 2.43 -7.45
CA VAL A 75 -11.39 3.31 -6.64
C VAL A 75 -10.32 3.96 -7.50
N ASP A 76 -9.86 5.14 -7.07
CA ASP A 76 -8.81 5.89 -7.77
C ASP A 76 -7.41 5.34 -7.48
N ALA A 77 -7.18 4.90 -6.25
CA ALA A 77 -5.91 4.35 -5.79
C ALA A 77 -6.11 3.12 -4.90
N TYR A 78 -5.12 2.23 -4.92
CA TYR A 78 -5.06 1.05 -4.07
C TYR A 78 -3.74 1.01 -3.30
N LEU A 79 -3.80 1.08 -1.97
CA LEU A 79 -2.65 0.97 -1.08
C LEU A 79 -2.55 -0.43 -0.48
N THR A 80 -1.40 -1.07 -0.71
CA THR A 80 -1.08 -2.39 -0.16
C THR A 80 0.44 -2.55 -0.01
N ALA A 81 0.94 -3.78 0.12
CA ALA A 81 2.35 -4.10 0.16
C ALA A 81 2.71 -5.25 -0.79
N ASP A 82 4.01 -5.54 -0.87
CA ASP A 82 4.62 -6.63 -1.63
C ASP A 82 4.28 -6.65 -3.13
N LEU A 83 4.13 -5.47 -3.74
CA LEU A 83 3.80 -5.40 -5.16
C LEU A 83 4.96 -5.89 -6.04
N ARG A 84 4.67 -6.94 -6.81
CA ARG A 84 5.58 -7.50 -7.81
C ARG A 84 5.48 -6.76 -9.14
N HIS A 85 6.57 -6.76 -9.90
CA HIS A 85 6.68 -6.00 -11.15
C HIS A 85 5.58 -6.32 -12.18
N HIS A 86 5.46 -7.58 -12.61
CA HIS A 86 4.50 -7.94 -13.66
C HIS A 86 3.04 -7.69 -13.27
N PRO A 87 2.54 -8.16 -12.10
CA PRO A 87 1.17 -7.85 -11.69
C PRO A 87 0.88 -6.35 -11.62
N ALA A 88 1.81 -5.56 -11.09
CA ALA A 88 1.63 -4.10 -10.99
C ALA A 88 1.62 -3.43 -12.38
N SER A 89 2.51 -3.86 -13.28
CA SER A 89 2.55 -3.36 -14.66
C SER A 89 1.25 -3.68 -15.40
N GLU A 90 0.79 -4.93 -15.32
CA GLU A 90 -0.45 -5.37 -15.96
C GLU A 90 -1.66 -4.61 -15.41
N ALA A 91 -1.76 -4.43 -14.09
CA ALA A 91 -2.86 -3.67 -13.48
C ALA A 91 -2.93 -2.21 -14.00
N ARG A 92 -1.77 -1.59 -14.22
CA ARG A 92 -1.63 -0.23 -14.76
C ARG A 92 -1.93 -0.12 -16.26
N GLU A 93 -1.64 -1.15 -17.03
CA GLU A 93 -1.97 -1.17 -18.47
C GLU A 93 -3.48 -1.30 -18.72
N HIS A 94 -4.19 -1.98 -17.83
CA HIS A 94 -5.61 -2.27 -17.99
C HIS A 94 -6.54 -1.26 -17.30
N SER A 95 -6.00 -0.28 -16.56
CA SER A 95 -6.80 0.73 -15.87
C SER A 95 -5.97 1.91 -15.35
N ASP A 96 -6.65 3.04 -15.10
CA ASP A 96 -6.05 4.20 -14.46
C ASP A 96 -5.81 4.04 -12.94
N LEU A 97 -6.15 2.87 -12.37
CA LEU A 97 -5.97 2.55 -10.95
C LEU A 97 -4.54 2.85 -10.52
N ALA A 98 -4.37 3.81 -9.61
CA ALA A 98 -3.07 4.07 -9.01
C ALA A 98 -2.74 2.98 -7.99
N LEU A 99 -1.47 2.56 -7.95
CA LEU A 99 -1.00 1.59 -6.96
C LEU A 99 -0.07 2.30 -5.98
N VAL A 100 -0.22 2.03 -4.70
CA VAL A 100 0.65 2.54 -3.64
C VAL A 100 1.17 1.33 -2.86
N ASP A 101 2.48 1.18 -2.84
CA ASP A 101 3.20 0.07 -2.27
C ASP A 101 4.00 0.53 -1.05
N ALA A 102 3.63 0.00 0.10
CA ALA A 102 4.28 0.22 1.38
C ALA A 102 5.00 -1.05 1.85
N ALA A 103 5.80 -0.95 2.90
CA ALA A 103 6.37 -2.14 3.53
C ALA A 103 5.28 -3.00 4.19
N HIS A 104 5.37 -4.32 4.02
CA HIS A 104 4.39 -5.29 4.54
C HIS A 104 4.07 -5.05 6.01
N TRP A 105 5.12 -5.05 6.85
CA TRP A 105 5.00 -4.82 8.28
C TRP A 105 4.33 -3.47 8.59
N ALA A 106 4.66 -2.40 7.86
CA ALA A 106 4.13 -1.07 8.10
C ALA A 106 2.62 -0.99 7.83
N THR A 107 2.11 -1.78 6.88
CA THR A 107 0.67 -1.84 6.58
C THR A 107 -0.13 -2.68 7.57
N GLU A 108 0.50 -3.65 8.23
CA GLU A 108 -0.19 -4.53 9.18
C GLU A 108 -0.05 -4.05 10.62
N TRP A 109 1.11 -3.56 11.04
CA TRP A 109 1.33 -3.13 12.43
C TRP A 109 0.26 -2.20 13.02
N PRO A 110 -0.33 -1.23 12.29
CA PRO A 110 -1.37 -0.35 12.83
C PRO A 110 -2.58 -1.08 13.44
N TRP A 111 -2.93 -2.28 12.97
CA TRP A 111 -4.07 -3.03 13.54
C TRP A 111 -3.81 -3.47 14.99
N THR A 112 -2.54 -3.61 15.38
CA THR A 112 -2.16 -4.11 16.70
C THR A 112 -2.53 -3.16 17.85
N GLU A 113 -2.56 -1.84 17.59
CA GLU A 113 -3.05 -0.84 18.56
C GLU A 113 -4.58 -0.99 18.77
N LEU A 114 -5.33 -1.25 17.70
CA LEU A 114 -6.76 -1.54 17.81
C LEU A 114 -7.01 -2.85 18.56
N ALA A 115 -6.22 -3.89 18.28
CA ALA A 115 -6.30 -5.17 18.97
C ALA A 115 -6.05 -5.00 20.48
N ALA A 116 -5.03 -4.22 20.85
CA ALA A 116 -4.72 -3.93 22.24
C ALA A 116 -5.87 -3.21 22.94
N ALA A 117 -6.44 -2.17 22.33
CA ALA A 117 -7.58 -1.46 22.88
C ALA A 117 -8.80 -2.38 23.08
N GLN A 118 -9.06 -3.30 22.15
CA GLN A 118 -10.13 -4.28 22.29
C GLN A 118 -9.87 -5.29 23.41
N LEU A 119 -8.63 -5.76 23.56
CA LEU A 119 -8.26 -6.66 24.65
C LEU A 119 -8.38 -5.98 26.01
N ASP A 120 -8.00 -4.72 26.12
CA ASP A 120 -8.15 -3.93 27.33
C ASP A 120 -9.63 -3.76 27.71
N GLU A 121 -10.49 -3.42 26.75
CA GLU A 121 -11.94 -3.30 26.99
C GLU A 121 -12.56 -4.63 27.46
N ILE A 122 -12.12 -5.75 26.88
CA ILE A 122 -12.58 -7.09 27.28
C ILE A 122 -12.07 -7.42 28.70
N SER A 123 -10.81 -7.14 28.99
CA SER A 123 -10.22 -7.35 30.32
C SER A 123 -10.98 -6.58 31.39
N ASP A 124 -11.28 -5.30 31.15
CA ASP A 124 -12.04 -4.44 32.07
C ASP A 124 -13.44 -4.98 32.32
N ARG A 125 -14.14 -5.40 31.25
CA ARG A 125 -15.50 -5.95 31.33
C ARG A 125 -15.57 -7.22 32.18
N HIS A 126 -14.51 -8.03 32.16
CA HIS A 126 -14.46 -9.29 32.87
C HIS A 126 -13.68 -9.24 34.19
N GLY A 127 -13.06 -8.10 34.53
CA GLY A 127 -12.27 -7.93 35.75
C GLY A 127 -11.02 -8.82 35.80
N TRP A 128 -10.40 -9.09 34.64
CA TRP A 128 -9.25 -10.01 34.54
C TRP A 128 -7.93 -9.41 34.99
N ASP A 129 -7.82 -8.08 35.09
CA ASP A 129 -6.58 -7.37 35.42
C ASP A 129 -5.41 -7.74 34.48
N LEU A 130 -5.71 -7.92 33.19
CA LEU A 130 -4.68 -8.14 32.17
C LEU A 130 -3.95 -6.83 31.84
N ARG A 131 -2.67 -6.96 31.52
CA ARG A 131 -1.86 -5.86 30.96
C ARG A 131 -1.52 -6.16 29.51
N THR A 132 -2.00 -5.32 28.60
CA THR A 132 -1.71 -5.44 27.17
C THR A 132 -0.58 -4.51 26.76
N HIS A 133 0.31 -4.98 25.87
CA HIS A 133 1.43 -4.20 25.37
C HIS A 133 1.60 -4.40 23.86
N VAL A 134 1.65 -3.30 23.11
CA VAL A 134 2.01 -3.31 21.69
C VAL A 134 3.52 -3.18 21.53
N SER A 135 4.14 -4.13 20.83
CA SER A 135 5.56 -4.04 20.49
C SER A 135 5.78 -2.90 19.49
N ARG A 136 6.69 -1.98 19.81
CA ARG A 136 7.15 -0.91 18.90
C ARG A 136 8.44 -1.26 18.15
N LYS A 137 8.93 -2.49 18.30
CA LYS A 137 10.09 -2.97 17.53
C LYS A 137 9.67 -3.11 16.07
N VAL A 138 10.34 -2.37 15.18
CA VAL A 138 10.22 -2.55 13.73
C VAL A 138 10.80 -3.93 13.38
N THR A 139 9.96 -4.81 12.83
CA THR A 139 10.36 -6.16 12.38
C THR A 139 10.29 -6.31 10.87
N ASP A 140 10.24 -5.20 10.14
CA ASP A 140 10.47 -5.18 8.71
C ASP A 140 11.87 -5.76 8.40
N PRO A 141 12.00 -6.69 7.44
CA PRO A 141 13.28 -7.36 7.19
C PRO A 141 14.29 -6.49 6.44
N TRP A 142 13.87 -5.34 5.90
CA TRP A 142 14.72 -4.45 5.12
C TRP A 142 15.33 -3.35 5.99
N THR A 143 16.65 -3.18 5.91
CA THR A 143 17.40 -2.25 6.78
C THR A 143 18.07 -1.10 6.05
N ALA A 144 18.08 -1.10 4.71
CA ALA A 144 18.69 -0.05 3.90
C ALA A 144 17.90 0.18 2.61
N HIS A 145 17.89 1.43 2.15
CA HIS A 145 17.36 1.85 0.86
C HIS A 145 18.22 2.99 0.32
N ALA A 146 18.41 3.01 -1.00
CA ALA A 146 19.14 4.05 -1.69
C ALA A 146 18.40 4.40 -2.98
N ALA A 147 18.00 5.66 -3.13
CA ALA A 147 17.48 6.16 -4.39
C ALA A 147 18.60 6.23 -5.43
N ALA A 148 18.29 5.88 -6.68
CA ALA A 148 19.22 6.06 -7.78
C ALA A 148 19.50 7.56 -8.02
N ALA A 149 20.78 7.93 -8.16
CA ALA A 149 21.21 9.32 -8.22
C ALA A 149 20.96 10.02 -9.58
N ALA A 150 20.64 9.27 -10.65
CA ALA A 150 20.39 9.83 -11.98
C ALA A 150 19.39 8.97 -12.77
N PRO A 151 18.55 9.59 -13.63
CA PRO A 151 17.67 8.85 -14.53
C PRO A 151 18.49 7.98 -15.48
N PHE A 152 17.96 6.80 -15.79
CA PHE A 152 18.52 5.92 -16.80
C PHE A 152 18.65 6.67 -18.12
N ARG A 153 19.88 6.79 -18.62
CA ARG A 153 20.15 7.24 -19.99
C ARG A 153 20.30 5.99 -20.84
N ALA A 154 19.38 5.78 -21.78
CA ALA A 154 19.54 4.74 -22.79
C ALA A 154 20.89 4.95 -23.48
N PHE A 155 21.62 3.85 -23.71
CA PHE A 155 22.85 3.90 -24.49
C PHE A 155 22.54 4.53 -25.85
N ALA A 156 23.23 5.63 -26.18
CA ALA A 156 23.20 6.14 -27.54
C ALA A 156 23.79 5.06 -28.45
N PRO A 157 23.17 4.75 -29.60
CA PRO A 157 23.75 3.81 -30.54
C PRO A 157 25.14 4.30 -30.96
N ASP A 158 26.10 3.38 -31.04
CA ASP A 158 27.46 3.68 -31.47
C ASP A 158 27.42 4.25 -32.90
N PRO A 159 27.91 5.48 -33.15
CA PRO A 159 27.96 6.04 -34.49
C PRO A 159 28.78 5.19 -35.47
N ALA A 160 29.62 4.25 -35.00
CA ALA A 160 30.40 3.36 -35.83
C ALA A 160 29.63 2.15 -36.41
N SER A 161 28.36 1.89 -36.00
CA SER A 161 27.57 0.76 -36.53
C SER A 161 26.74 1.09 -37.79
N ALA A 162 26.86 2.30 -38.34
CA ALA A 162 26.25 2.66 -39.62
C ALA A 162 27.17 2.20 -40.77
N SER A 163 26.95 1.00 -41.30
CA SER A 163 27.57 0.58 -42.57
C SER A 163 27.16 1.53 -43.70
N PRO A 164 28.11 2.07 -44.48
CA PRO A 164 27.77 2.80 -45.69
C PRO A 164 27.21 1.85 -46.76
N ALA A 165 26.18 2.32 -47.45
CA ALA A 165 25.50 1.65 -48.57
C ALA A 165 26.33 1.63 -49.86
#